data_AF-A0A6A6M4Y4-F1
#
_entry.id   AF-A0A6A6M4Y4-F1
#
_cell.length_a   1.000
_cell.length_b   1.000
_cell.length_c   1.000
_cell.angle_alpha   90.00
_cell.angle_beta   90.00
_cell.angle_gamma   90.00
#
_symmetry.space_group_name_H-M   'P 1'
#
loop_
_entity.id
_entity.type
_entity.pdbx_description
1 polymer ?
#
loop_
_entity_poly.entity_id
_entity_poly.type
_entity_poly.pdbx_seq_one_letter_code
_entity_poly.pdbx_strand_id
1 'polypeptide(L)'
;MKGKVVAKSDSSSPLVGNRPQTAAEVQRQKLKKLMDEMNEEGDGRSAPIVKLGDASMASPFTAKHASVAPTTDIIRQGRSTLVTTLQMFKILGLNCLATAYVLSVMYLDGVKLGDIQATISGVFTAAFFLFISHARPLPILSAERPHPNIFCFYVFLSLMGQFSVHLFFLISSVKEAEKYMPDECIEPDSDFHPNLVNTVSYMGLE
;
A
#
# COMPACT_ATOMS: atom_id res chain seq x y z
N MET A 1 -62.32 -30.81 -61.32
CA MET A 1 -62.74 -30.87 -59.91
C MET A 1 -62.37 -29.55 -59.23
N LYS A 2 -63.37 -28.85 -58.66
CA LYS A 2 -63.33 -27.85 -57.55
C LYS A 2 -62.23 -26.76 -57.58
N GLY A 3 -62.46 -25.45 -57.55
CA GLY A 3 -63.65 -24.64 -57.34
C GLY A 3 -63.29 -23.15 -57.42
N LYS A 4 -64.27 -22.38 -57.89
CA LYS A 4 -64.43 -20.92 -58.08
C LYS A 4 -64.45 -20.22 -56.68
N VAL A 5 -63.97 -18.98 -56.41
CA VAL A 5 -64.64 -17.66 -56.62
C VAL A 5 -63.84 -16.56 -55.85
N VAL A 6 -63.42 -15.48 -56.54
CA VAL A 6 -63.56 -14.01 -56.30
C VAL A 6 -63.17 -13.30 -54.97
N ALA A 7 -62.41 -12.18 -55.09
CA ALA A 7 -62.68 -10.80 -54.61
C ALA A 7 -61.35 -10.06 -54.31
N LYS A 8 -60.93 -8.98 -54.99
CA LYS A 8 -61.35 -7.56 -55.04
C LYS A 8 -60.36 -6.63 -54.29
N SER A 9 -59.85 -5.66 -55.03
CA SER A 9 -59.27 -4.33 -54.73
C SER A 9 -59.28 -3.82 -53.27
N ASP A 10 -58.17 -3.25 -52.77
CA ASP A 10 -57.97 -1.80 -52.61
C ASP A 10 -56.72 -1.42 -51.77
N SER A 11 -56.16 -0.26 -52.11
CA SER A 11 -55.01 0.43 -51.50
C SER A 11 -55.16 0.75 -50.01
N SER A 12 -54.09 0.65 -49.22
CA SER A 12 -53.97 1.38 -47.94
C SER A 12 -52.52 1.67 -47.51
N SER A 13 -52.28 2.94 -47.21
CA SER A 13 -51.06 3.56 -46.66
C SER A 13 -50.74 3.08 -45.23
N PRO A 14 -49.48 3.12 -44.75
CA PRO A 14 -49.20 2.82 -43.35
C PRO A 14 -49.48 4.06 -42.47
N LEU A 15 -50.41 3.93 -41.53
CA LEU A 15 -50.73 4.91 -40.49
C LEU A 15 -49.66 4.90 -39.39
N VAL A 16 -49.12 6.09 -39.09
CA VAL A 16 -48.32 6.39 -37.90
C VAL A 16 -49.19 6.26 -36.66
N GLY A 17 -48.92 5.26 -35.81
CA GLY A 17 -49.61 5.05 -34.54
C GLY A 17 -49.06 5.94 -33.43
N ASN A 18 -49.78 7.02 -33.11
CA ASN A 18 -49.58 7.81 -31.89
C ASN A 18 -50.11 7.02 -30.67
N ARG A 19 -49.22 6.49 -29.83
CA ARG A 19 -49.59 6.08 -28.46
C ARG A 19 -49.74 7.33 -27.59
N PRO A 20 -50.86 7.52 -26.87
CA PRO A 20 -50.98 8.60 -25.90
C PRO A 20 -50.04 8.32 -24.73
N GLN A 21 -49.06 9.20 -24.53
CA GLN A 21 -48.21 9.16 -23.34
C GLN A 21 -49.08 9.39 -22.11
N THR A 22 -48.90 8.55 -21.09
CA THR A 22 -49.72 8.56 -19.88
C THR A 22 -49.39 9.83 -19.08
N ALA A 23 -50.35 10.50 -18.44
CA ALA A 23 -50.10 11.75 -17.69
C ALA A 23 -48.94 11.63 -16.66
N ALA A 24 -48.74 10.43 -16.10
CA ALA A 24 -47.62 10.11 -15.23
C ALA A 24 -46.24 10.18 -15.92
N GLU A 25 -46.14 9.84 -17.21
CA GLU A 25 -44.91 9.91 -18.00
C GLU A 25 -44.56 11.36 -18.34
N VAL A 26 -45.58 12.17 -18.69
CA VAL A 26 -45.43 13.62 -18.93
C VAL A 26 -44.99 14.33 -17.64
N GLN A 27 -45.55 13.93 -16.50
CA GLN A 27 -45.18 14.50 -15.20
C GLN A 27 -43.76 14.08 -14.77
N ARG A 28 -43.35 12.83 -15.04
CA ARG A 28 -41.95 12.38 -14.86
C ARG A 28 -40.98 13.14 -15.75
N GLN A 29 -41.32 13.39 -17.00
CA GLN A 29 -40.49 14.18 -17.92
C GLN A 29 -40.38 15.64 -17.47
N LYS A 30 -41.47 16.26 -17.02
CA LYS A 30 -41.46 17.61 -16.43
C LYS A 30 -40.64 17.68 -15.15
N LEU A 31 -40.79 16.70 -14.25
CA LEU A 31 -40.00 16.63 -13.02
C LEU A 31 -38.50 16.47 -13.33
N LYS A 32 -38.16 15.66 -14.33
CA LYS A 32 -36.78 15.48 -14.78
C LYS A 32 -36.21 16.77 -15.38
N LYS A 33 -36.98 17.48 -16.22
CA LYS A 33 -36.59 18.80 -16.76
C LYS A 33 -36.41 19.85 -15.67
N LEU A 34 -37.32 19.93 -14.71
CA LEU A 34 -37.21 20.88 -13.59
C LEU A 34 -36.02 20.55 -12.68
N MET A 35 -35.70 19.28 -12.51
CA MET A 35 -34.54 18.84 -11.74
C MET A 35 -33.23 19.12 -12.48
N ASP A 36 -33.21 19.02 -13.82
CA ASP A 36 -32.08 19.40 -14.65
C ASP A 36 -31.91 20.94 -14.67
N GLU A 37 -32.98 21.73 -14.83
CA GLU A 37 -32.95 23.20 -14.75
C GLU A 37 -32.48 23.70 -13.37
N MET A 38 -32.95 23.09 -12.28
CA MET A 38 -32.52 23.45 -10.92
C MET A 38 -31.04 23.11 -10.67
N ASN A 39 -30.50 22.12 -11.38
CA ASN A 39 -29.09 21.76 -11.32
C ASN A 39 -28.21 22.66 -12.22
N GLU A 40 -28.80 23.30 -13.25
CA GLU A 40 -28.13 24.30 -14.09
C GLU A 40 -28.21 25.73 -13.50
N GLU A 41 -29.28 26.07 -12.76
CA GLU A 41 -29.50 27.40 -12.17
C GLU A 41 -28.99 27.53 -10.72
N GLY A 42 -28.58 26.43 -10.08
CA GLY A 42 -28.03 26.42 -8.72
C GLY A 42 -26.56 26.87 -8.68
N ASP A 43 -26.34 28.16 -8.38
CA ASP A 43 -25.11 28.83 -7.92
C ASP A 43 -23.79 28.22 -8.43
N GLY A 44 -22.99 29.01 -9.18
CA GLY A 44 -21.68 28.65 -9.77
C GLY A 44 -20.57 28.20 -8.79
N ARG A 45 -20.95 27.75 -7.60
CA ARG A 45 -20.19 27.04 -6.58
C ARG A 45 -20.39 25.52 -6.58
N SER A 46 -21.38 25.00 -7.29
CA SER A 46 -21.58 23.55 -7.41
C SER A 46 -20.71 23.00 -8.54
N ALA A 47 -19.59 22.35 -8.23
CA ALA A 47 -18.81 21.64 -9.24
C ALA A 47 -19.73 20.68 -10.00
N PRO A 48 -19.76 20.72 -11.36
CA PRO A 48 -20.70 19.92 -12.13
C PRO A 48 -20.57 18.44 -11.73
N ILE A 49 -21.68 17.83 -11.31
CA ILE A 49 -21.74 16.41 -10.99
C ILE A 49 -21.47 15.64 -12.29
N VAL A 50 -20.24 15.15 -12.41
CA VAL A 50 -19.82 14.32 -13.55
C VAL A 50 -20.60 13.01 -13.47
N LYS A 51 -21.47 12.75 -14.45
CA LYS A 51 -22.12 11.44 -14.58
C LYS A 51 -21.04 10.39 -14.78
N LEU A 52 -20.83 9.54 -13.77
CA LEU A 52 -19.97 8.37 -13.85
C LEU A 52 -20.47 7.51 -15.02
N GLY A 53 -19.67 7.39 -16.07
CA GLY A 53 -19.96 6.50 -17.20
C GLY A 53 -19.38 5.10 -16.96
N ASP A 54 -19.58 4.20 -17.93
CA ASP A 54 -19.09 2.82 -17.87
C ASP A 54 -17.56 2.73 -17.65
N ALA A 55 -16.81 3.70 -18.17
CA ALA A 55 -15.36 3.80 -17.99
C ALA A 55 -14.94 4.00 -16.52
N SER A 56 -15.73 4.72 -15.72
CA SER A 56 -15.45 4.93 -14.30
C SER A 56 -15.82 3.71 -13.45
N MET A 57 -16.77 2.88 -13.92
CA MET A 57 -17.10 1.61 -13.27
C MET A 57 -16.03 0.53 -13.49
N ALA A 58 -15.37 0.55 -14.65
CA ALA A 58 -14.33 -0.41 -14.99
C ALA A 58 -12.93 -0.04 -14.46
N SER A 59 -12.71 1.23 -14.09
CA SER A 59 -11.38 1.71 -13.67
C SER A 59 -11.19 1.65 -12.15
N PRO A 60 -10.05 1.17 -11.65
CA PRO A 60 -9.73 1.22 -10.21
C PRO A 60 -9.51 2.64 -9.69
N PHE A 61 -9.32 3.62 -10.58
CA PHE A 61 -9.19 5.05 -10.25
C PHE A 61 -10.10 5.90 -11.13
N THR A 62 -10.83 6.84 -10.52
CA THR A 62 -11.69 7.80 -11.24
C THR A 62 -11.35 9.22 -10.82
N ALA A 63 -11.11 10.11 -11.79
CA ALA A 63 -10.88 11.54 -11.54
C ALA A 63 -12.23 12.28 -11.42
N LYS A 64 -12.41 13.05 -10.34
CA LYS A 64 -13.65 13.78 -10.06
C LYS A 64 -13.78 15.10 -10.85
N HIS A 65 -12.67 15.66 -11.30
CA HIS A 65 -12.62 16.91 -12.06
C HIS A 65 -12.06 16.65 -13.45
N ALA A 66 -12.50 17.45 -14.44
CA ALA A 66 -11.96 17.43 -15.79
C ALA A 66 -10.52 17.99 -15.79
N SER A 67 -9.56 17.15 -15.43
CA SER A 67 -8.13 17.47 -15.37
C SER A 67 -7.30 16.22 -15.59
N VAL A 68 -6.14 16.38 -16.21
CA VAL A 68 -5.12 15.33 -16.40
C VAL A 68 -4.10 15.28 -15.26
N ALA A 69 -4.13 16.25 -14.34
CA ALA A 69 -3.22 16.29 -13.18
C ALA A 69 -3.28 15.02 -12.29
N PRO A 70 -4.48 14.44 -11.99
CA PRO A 70 -4.59 13.22 -11.18
C PRO A 70 -3.77 12.05 -11.71
N THR A 71 -3.56 11.96 -13.03
CA THR A 71 -2.73 10.90 -13.63
C THR A 71 -1.28 11.00 -13.15
N THR A 72 -0.71 12.20 -13.11
CA THR A 72 0.66 12.42 -12.63
C THR A 72 0.78 12.23 -11.12
N ASP A 73 -0.28 12.56 -10.37
CA ASP A 73 -0.34 12.37 -8.92
C ASP A 73 -0.38 10.89 -8.54
N ILE A 74 -1.16 10.08 -9.25
CA ILE A 74 -1.20 8.62 -9.06
C ILE A 74 0.19 8.00 -9.34
N ILE A 75 0.87 8.41 -10.41
CA ILE A 75 2.22 7.91 -10.73
C ILE A 75 3.22 8.29 -9.64
N ARG A 76 3.18 9.54 -9.16
CA ARG A 76 4.04 10.03 -8.09
C ARG A 76 3.80 9.30 -6.78
N GLN A 77 2.54 9.09 -6.41
CA GLN A 77 2.15 8.31 -5.25
C GLN A 77 2.62 6.85 -5.39
N GLY A 78 2.37 6.21 -6.52
CA GLY A 78 2.77 4.82 -6.78
C GLY A 78 4.28 4.61 -6.66
N ARG A 79 5.10 5.56 -7.13
CA ARG A 79 6.57 5.52 -6.95
C ARG A 79 6.98 5.63 -5.50
N SER A 80 6.41 6.58 -4.76
CA SER A 80 6.68 6.73 -3.33
C SER A 80 6.30 5.45 -2.58
N THR A 81 5.10 4.92 -2.85
CA THR A 81 4.63 3.67 -2.25
C THR A 81 5.57 2.51 -2.55
N LEU A 82 6.05 2.36 -3.80
CA LEU A 82 6.98 1.28 -4.14
C LEU A 82 8.31 1.38 -3.37
N VAL A 83 8.88 2.59 -3.27
CA VAL A 83 10.12 2.84 -2.52
C VAL A 83 9.92 2.56 -1.04
N THR A 84 8.83 3.06 -0.45
CA THR A 84 8.47 2.81 0.94
C THR A 84 8.32 1.31 1.20
N THR A 85 7.61 0.58 0.35
CA THR A 85 7.45 -0.87 0.47
C THR A 85 8.79 -1.60 0.39
N LEU A 86 9.67 -1.23 -0.53
CA LEU A 86 11.02 -1.81 -0.62
C LEU A 86 11.85 -1.53 0.64
N GLN A 87 11.79 -0.32 1.17
CA GLN A 87 12.48 0.05 2.40
C GLN A 87 11.93 -0.74 3.59
N MET A 88 10.61 -0.89 3.71
CA MET A 88 9.98 -1.73 4.72
C MET A 88 10.47 -3.17 4.64
N PHE A 89 10.56 -3.76 3.44
CA PHE A 89 11.11 -5.11 3.28
C PHE A 89 12.59 -5.21 3.66
N LYS A 90 13.40 -4.19 3.38
CA LYS A 90 14.81 -4.17 3.84
C LYS A 90 14.90 -4.16 5.37
N ILE A 91 14.09 -3.34 6.04
CA ILE A 91 14.06 -3.26 7.50
C ILE A 91 13.61 -4.60 8.09
N LEU A 92 12.53 -5.20 7.56
CA LEU A 92 12.05 -6.51 8.02
C LEU A 92 13.09 -7.61 7.82
N GLY A 93 13.76 -7.63 6.66
CA GLY A 93 14.79 -8.61 6.37
C GLY A 93 16.02 -8.49 7.27
N LEU A 94 16.49 -7.26 7.53
CA LEU A 94 17.58 -7.01 8.47
C LEU A 94 17.22 -7.42 9.90
N ASN A 95 16.03 -7.07 10.37
CA ASN A 95 15.55 -7.46 11.69
C ASN A 95 15.46 -9.00 11.83
N CYS A 96 14.95 -9.68 10.80
CA CYS A 96 14.89 -11.14 10.78
C CYS A 96 16.28 -11.78 10.90
N LEU A 97 17.25 -11.30 10.12
CA LEU A 97 18.62 -11.81 10.18
C LEU A 97 19.31 -11.53 11.53
N ALA A 98 19.14 -10.31 12.07
CA ALA A 98 19.69 -9.95 13.37
C ALA A 98 19.08 -10.81 14.49
N THR A 99 17.76 -10.95 14.50
CA THR A 99 17.05 -11.81 15.46
C THR A 99 17.50 -13.27 15.35
N ALA A 100 17.66 -13.79 14.13
CA ALA A 100 18.15 -15.15 13.91
C ALA A 100 19.58 -15.34 14.47
N TYR A 101 20.47 -14.35 14.32
CA TYR A 101 21.80 -14.39 14.91
C TYR A 101 21.74 -14.40 16.45
N VAL A 102 20.94 -13.53 17.05
CA VAL A 102 20.77 -13.47 18.51
C VAL A 102 20.24 -14.80 19.07
N LEU A 103 19.18 -15.33 18.46
CA LEU A 103 18.57 -16.58 18.91
C LEU A 103 19.44 -17.82 18.65
N SER A 104 20.46 -17.73 17.78
CA SER A 104 21.36 -18.85 17.48
C SER A 104 22.69 -18.72 18.21
N VAL A 105 23.58 -17.86 17.74
CA VAL A 105 24.97 -17.76 18.22
C VAL A 105 25.00 -17.16 19.62
N MET A 106 24.38 -16.00 19.80
CA MET A 106 24.42 -15.26 21.06
C MET A 106 23.71 -16.01 22.19
N TYR A 107 22.62 -16.71 21.88
CA TYR A 107 21.94 -17.59 22.82
C TYR A 107 22.82 -18.77 23.27
N LEU A 108 23.58 -19.39 22.35
CA LEU A 108 24.54 -20.45 22.68
C LEU A 108 25.74 -19.94 23.49
N ASP A 109 26.10 -18.66 23.34
CA ASP A 109 27.14 -18.00 24.15
C ASP A 109 26.61 -17.54 25.52
N GLY A 110 25.36 -17.89 25.88
CA GLY A 110 24.75 -17.56 27.18
C GLY A 110 24.29 -16.10 27.31
N VAL A 111 24.36 -15.33 26.23
CA VAL A 111 23.96 -13.92 26.21
C VAL A 111 22.46 -13.84 25.97
N LYS A 112 21.72 -13.46 27.01
CA LYS A 112 20.26 -13.28 26.98
C LYS A 112 19.91 -11.79 27.02
N LEU A 113 18.96 -11.39 26.20
CA LEU A 113 18.32 -10.07 26.29
C LEU A 113 17.20 -10.14 27.34
N GLY A 114 17.05 -9.12 28.17
CA GLY A 114 15.95 -9.07 29.13
C GLY A 114 14.60 -8.85 28.44
N ASP A 115 13.52 -9.43 28.97
CA ASP A 115 12.16 -9.31 28.39
C ASP A 115 11.69 -7.85 28.21
N ILE A 116 12.08 -6.98 29.14
CA ILE A 116 11.79 -5.54 29.08
C ILE A 116 12.55 -4.87 27.92
N GLN A 117 13.81 -5.23 27.70
CA GLN A 117 14.62 -4.73 26.59
C GLN A 117 14.02 -5.15 25.24
N ALA A 118 13.62 -6.42 25.13
CA ALA A 118 12.95 -6.94 23.94
C ALA A 118 11.62 -6.22 23.66
N THR A 119 10.82 -5.97 24.70
CA THR A 119 9.53 -5.27 24.58
C THR A 119 9.72 -3.82 24.11
N ILE A 120 10.67 -3.09 24.71
CA ILE A 120 10.97 -1.70 24.35
C ILE A 120 11.44 -1.62 22.89
N SER A 121 12.40 -2.46 22.51
CA SER A 121 12.91 -2.53 21.13
C SER A 121 11.80 -2.86 20.12
N GLY A 122 10.91 -3.78 20.46
CA GLY A 122 9.74 -4.11 19.64
C GLY A 122 8.79 -2.92 19.43
N VAL A 123 8.51 -2.15 20.49
CA VAL A 123 7.67 -0.94 20.42
C VAL A 123 8.33 0.14 19.55
N PHE A 124 9.63 0.39 19.72
CA PHE A 124 10.36 1.35 18.89
C PHE A 124 10.38 0.94 17.42
N THR A 125 10.66 -0.34 17.15
CA THR A 125 10.61 -0.90 15.80
C THR A 125 9.23 -0.67 15.17
N ALA A 126 8.14 -0.99 15.88
CA ALA A 126 6.78 -0.75 15.41
C ALA A 126 6.49 0.74 15.14
N ALA A 127 6.96 1.64 16.01
CA ALA A 127 6.81 3.08 15.83
C ALA A 127 7.54 3.58 14.57
N PHE A 128 8.77 3.11 14.32
CA PHE A 128 9.51 3.43 13.09
C PHE A 128 8.80 2.90 11.84
N PHE A 129 8.24 1.69 11.89
CA PHE A 129 7.42 1.14 10.80
C PHE A 129 6.15 1.98 10.54
N LEU A 130 5.56 2.56 11.58
CA LEU A 130 4.41 3.45 11.43
C LEU A 130 4.83 4.79 10.82
N PHE A 131 5.93 5.38 11.26
CA PHE A 131 6.42 6.64 10.68
C PHE A 131 6.82 6.49 9.21
N ILE A 132 7.48 5.38 8.83
CA ILE A 132 7.85 5.15 7.43
C ILE A 132 6.61 4.93 6.54
N SER A 133 5.53 4.34 7.10
CA SER A 133 4.26 4.18 6.38
C SER A 133 3.55 5.50 6.10
N HIS A 134 3.84 6.55 6.88
CA HIS A 134 3.25 7.90 6.74
C HIS A 134 4.13 8.87 5.94
N ALA A 135 5.19 8.38 5.28
CA ALA A 135 6.07 9.21 4.46
C ALA A 135 5.31 9.79 3.24
N ARG A 136 5.37 11.12 3.06
CA ARG A 136 4.72 11.80 1.94
C ARG A 136 5.51 11.63 0.63
N PRO A 137 4.84 11.50 -0.52
CA PRO A 137 5.50 11.44 -1.82
C PRO A 137 6.22 12.75 -2.16
N LEU A 138 7.39 12.65 -2.81
CA LEU A 138 8.11 13.83 -3.30
C LEU A 138 7.30 14.56 -4.38
N PRO A 139 7.19 15.90 -4.35
CA PRO A 139 6.36 16.67 -5.29
C PRO A 139 6.89 16.66 -6.74
N ILE A 140 8.17 16.37 -6.94
CA ILE A 140 8.81 16.33 -8.27
C ILE A 140 8.99 14.89 -8.76
N LEU A 141 8.72 14.66 -10.05
CA LEU A 141 8.91 13.38 -10.70
C LEU A 141 10.37 13.28 -11.19
N SER A 142 11.22 12.51 -10.49
CA SER A 142 12.58 12.20 -10.98
C SER A 142 12.53 11.25 -12.19
N ALA A 143 13.45 11.34 -13.13
CA ALA A 143 13.54 10.45 -14.30
C ALA A 143 13.90 8.99 -13.93
N GLU A 144 14.55 8.78 -12.78
CA GLU A 144 15.02 7.47 -12.34
C GLU A 144 13.86 6.59 -11.85
N ARG A 145 13.73 5.38 -12.39
CA ARG A 145 12.66 4.46 -11.98
C ARG A 145 13.07 3.72 -10.71
N PRO A 146 12.21 3.66 -9.67
CA PRO A 146 12.47 2.80 -8.52
C PRO A 146 12.57 1.33 -8.97
N HIS A 147 13.40 0.56 -8.28
CA HIS A 147 13.60 -0.86 -8.63
C HIS A 147 12.27 -1.62 -8.58
N PRO A 148 11.90 -2.38 -9.62
CA PRO A 148 10.57 -2.99 -9.70
C PRO A 148 10.44 -4.27 -8.86
N ASN A 149 11.55 -4.94 -8.55
CA ASN A 149 11.56 -6.24 -7.90
C ASN A 149 12.31 -6.18 -6.57
N ILE A 150 11.71 -6.80 -5.56
CA ILE A 150 12.29 -6.99 -4.22
C ILE A 150 13.46 -7.99 -4.31
N PHE A 151 13.29 -9.05 -5.10
CA PHE A 151 14.29 -10.08 -5.36
C PHE A 151 15.19 -9.70 -6.54
N CYS A 152 15.87 -8.56 -6.45
CA CYS A 152 16.95 -8.23 -7.37
C CYS A 152 18.30 -8.37 -6.67
N PHE A 153 19.33 -8.71 -7.44
CA PHE A 153 20.68 -8.90 -6.92
C PHE A 153 21.17 -7.68 -6.13
N TYR A 154 20.84 -6.47 -6.58
CA TYR A 154 21.16 -5.22 -5.89
C TYR A 154 20.55 -5.12 -4.49
N VAL A 155 19.25 -5.42 -4.33
CA VAL A 155 18.58 -5.37 -3.02
C VAL A 155 19.14 -6.46 -2.10
N PHE A 156 19.38 -7.65 -2.62
CA PHE A 156 19.97 -8.76 -1.87
C PHE A 156 21.40 -8.43 -1.38
N LEU A 157 22.27 -7.92 -2.26
CA LEU A 157 23.63 -7.52 -1.90
C LEU A 157 23.65 -6.36 -0.91
N SER A 158 22.79 -5.36 -1.13
CA SER A 158 22.62 -4.24 -0.19
C SER A 158 22.27 -4.76 1.21
N LEU A 159 21.32 -5.70 1.29
CA LEU A 159 20.86 -6.27 2.56
C LEU A 159 21.95 -7.14 3.21
N MET A 160 22.62 -7.99 2.43
CA MET A 160 23.74 -8.81 2.94
C MET A 160 24.92 -7.97 3.40
N GLY A 161 25.25 -6.90 2.67
CA GLY A 161 26.31 -5.96 3.06
C GLY A 161 25.97 -5.22 4.35
N GLN A 162 24.75 -4.69 4.47
CA GLN A 162 24.27 -4.07 5.70
C GLN A 162 24.31 -5.04 6.88
N PHE A 163 23.77 -6.26 6.71
CA PHE A 163 23.81 -7.28 7.74
C PHE A 163 25.24 -7.65 8.14
N SER A 164 26.15 -7.80 7.18
CA SER A 164 27.56 -8.14 7.45
C SER A 164 28.26 -7.05 8.27
N VAL A 165 28.03 -5.77 7.95
CA VAL A 165 28.60 -4.65 8.72
C VAL A 165 28.04 -4.59 10.14
N HIS A 166 26.72 -4.73 10.29
CA HIS A 166 26.07 -4.78 11.60
C HIS A 166 26.59 -5.97 12.44
N LEU A 167 26.68 -7.15 11.83
CA LEU A 167 27.16 -8.35 12.48
C LEU A 167 28.62 -8.21 12.90
N PHE A 168 29.48 -7.65 12.03
CA PHE A 168 30.87 -7.40 12.35
C PHE A 168 31.03 -6.43 13.52
N PHE A 169 30.24 -5.36 13.55
CA PHE A 169 30.22 -4.40 14.66
C PHE A 169 29.78 -5.05 15.97
N LEU A 170 28.73 -5.86 15.93
CA LEU A 170 28.21 -6.59 17.09
C LEU A 170 29.26 -7.55 17.65
N ILE A 171 29.86 -8.40 16.80
CA ILE A 171 30.90 -9.35 17.21
C ILE A 171 32.10 -8.61 17.79
N SER A 172 32.56 -7.54 17.14
CA SER A 172 33.71 -6.77 17.61
C SER A 172 33.44 -6.13 18.98
N SER A 173 32.24 -5.61 19.19
CA SER A 173 31.83 -4.99 20.45
C SER A 173 31.73 -6.02 21.58
N VAL A 174 31.13 -7.18 21.31
CA VAL A 174 31.05 -8.30 22.28
C VAL A 174 32.44 -8.79 22.66
N LYS A 175 33.31 -9.03 21.69
CA LYS A 175 34.70 -9.47 21.94
C LYS A 175 35.53 -8.47 22.71
N GLU A 176 35.26 -7.17 22.55
CA GLU A 176 35.92 -6.14 23.34
C GLU A 176 35.37 -6.12 24.78
N ALA A 177 34.06 -6.25 24.95
CA ALA A 177 33.40 -6.30 26.25
C ALA A 177 33.83 -7.54 27.08
N GLU A 178 33.98 -8.70 26.43
CA GLU A 178 34.47 -9.93 27.04
C GLU A 178 35.83 -9.77 27.73
N LYS A 179 36.76 -8.97 27.16
CA LYS A 179 38.07 -8.71 27.77
C LYS A 179 38.00 -8.04 29.14
N TYR A 180 36.90 -7.36 29.43
CA TYR A 180 36.68 -6.66 30.70
C TYR A 180 35.78 -7.47 31.65
N MET A 181 35.30 -8.65 31.25
CA MET A 181 34.54 -9.56 32.10
C MET A 181 35.43 -10.67 32.67
N PRO A 182 35.18 -11.16 33.90
CA PRO A 182 35.83 -12.37 34.41
C PRO A 182 35.42 -13.60 33.59
N ASP A 183 36.31 -14.58 33.44
CA ASP A 183 36.05 -15.87 32.78
C ASP A 183 35.04 -16.71 33.59
N GLU A 184 33.76 -16.33 33.60
CA GLU A 184 32.66 -17.15 34.09
C GLU A 184 31.96 -17.81 32.91
N CYS A 185 31.88 -19.15 32.93
CA CYS A 185 31.07 -19.89 31.96
C CYS A 185 29.59 -19.65 32.25
N ILE A 186 28.93 -18.81 31.44
CA ILE A 186 27.49 -18.61 31.49
C ILE A 186 26.84 -19.76 30.73
N GLU A 187 26.01 -20.54 31.42
CA GLU A 187 25.29 -21.66 30.80
C GLU A 187 24.06 -21.13 30.04
N PRO A 188 23.80 -21.57 28.79
CA PRO A 188 22.70 -21.03 27.96
C PRO A 188 21.33 -21.07 28.62
N ASP A 189 21.10 -22.06 29.49
CA ASP A 189 19.82 -22.32 30.16
C ASP A 189 19.68 -21.64 31.53
N SER A 190 20.69 -20.91 32.01
CA SER A 190 20.57 -20.18 33.28
C SER A 190 19.62 -18.98 33.19
N ASP A 191 19.09 -18.53 34.33
CA ASP A 191 18.28 -17.31 34.41
C ASP A 191 19.07 -16.09 33.92
N PHE A 192 18.36 -15.07 33.41
CA PHE A 192 18.99 -13.83 32.97
C PHE A 192 19.69 -13.13 34.14
N HIS A 193 20.99 -12.88 34.01
CA HIS A 193 21.76 -12.07 34.93
C HIS A 193 22.36 -10.86 34.20
N PRO A 194 22.20 -9.62 34.71
CA PRO A 194 22.73 -8.45 34.04
C PRO A 194 24.26 -8.51 34.01
N ASN A 195 24.84 -8.34 32.82
CA ASN A 195 26.28 -8.34 32.60
C ASN A 195 26.66 -7.32 31.49
N LEU A 196 27.96 -7.03 31.36
CA LEU A 196 28.45 -6.04 30.39
C LEU A 196 28.18 -6.48 28.95
N VAL A 197 28.37 -7.76 28.64
CA VAL A 197 28.13 -8.34 27.31
C VAL A 197 26.65 -8.24 26.92
N ASN A 198 25.70 -8.44 27.82
CA ASN A 198 24.26 -8.30 27.59
C ASN A 198 23.90 -6.85 27.26
N THR A 199 24.51 -5.89 27.96
CA THR A 199 24.30 -4.45 27.70
C THR A 199 24.87 -4.04 26.35
N VAL A 200 26.10 -4.46 26.04
CA VAL A 200 26.77 -4.16 24.77
C VAL A 200 26.08 -4.85 23.60
N SER A 201 25.61 -6.09 23.80
CA SER A 201 24.85 -6.83 22.81
C SER A 201 23.50 -6.18 22.53
N TYR A 202 22.79 -5.73 23.58
CA TYR A 202 21.55 -4.97 23.40
C TYR A 202 21.78 -3.67 22.63
N MET A 203 22.82 -2.91 22.98
CA MET A 203 23.16 -1.66 22.29
C MET A 203 23.66 -1.86 20.85
N GLY A 204 24.30 -2.98 20.54
CA GLY A 204 24.76 -3.29 19.19
C GLY A 204 23.66 -3.82 18.26
N LEU A 205 22.51 -4.18 18.82
CA LEU A 205 21.36 -4.72 18.10
C LEU A 205 20.37 -3.62 17.66
N GLU A 206 20.26 -2.51 18.39
CA GLU A 206 19.52 -1.30 18.00
C GLU A 206 20.35 -0.36 17.10
#